data_AF-A0A1F7U9N4-F1
#
_entry.id   AF-A0A1F7U9N4-F1
#
_cell.length_a   1.000
_cell.length_b   1.000
_cell.length_c   1.000
_cell.angle_alpha   90.00
_cell.angle_beta   90.00
_cell.angle_gamma   90.00
#
_symmetry.space_group_name_H-M   'P 1'
#
loop_
_entity.id
_entity.type
_entity.pdbx_description
1 polymer ?
#
loop_
_entity_poly.entity_id
_entity_poly.type
_entity_poly.pdbx_seq_one_letter_code
_entity_poly.pdbx_strand_id
1 'polypeptide(L)'
;MPSPENLLAKIKAYAPKADLDLVRLAYDFAADAHADQKRLSGQPYISHPLRAAEILAEMRLPIPIIIAGLLHDVPEDTSVSLAEIARNFGDDVASMVAGVTKLGRLKYRGIDRYVENLRKMFLAMAADVRVILIKFADRLHNLETLDALPPAKRLRVAVESLEIYAPIANRLGMNEIKGRLEDLAFRHALPKEYAWASEQANQAIRVKKGYIEKIRERTEKDLRRARVPYSDIQGRVKHLHSLYQKLIKHERDIVQIHDLIALRVLVPAIGDCYAALGIIHQRWKPLQNRFKDYIAQPKPNGYRSLHTTVFCDDGEIVEFQIRTNDMHEEAERGIAAHWRYDESGKRSSEDADKQLAWVRDLVEKQERIKTVDDYLDSLESMKIDIFQNRIFVFTPQGDVIDLPDGATPVDFAYNIHTEVGKTCVGARVNDRIVSLDSKLASGDVCEIICDKNRKSPNPDWLDFVKTGAARHHIRVEAKSKLVKWVRELEQAEGKEPQPVSHKPAKIAERDKKKRKR
;
A
#
# COMPACT_ATOMS: atom_id res chain seq x y z
N MET A 1 3.03 3.93 -38.95
CA MET A 1 3.23 4.31 -37.53
C MET A 1 2.15 3.65 -36.70
N PRO A 2 2.32 3.48 -35.37
CA PRO A 2 1.20 3.17 -34.48
C PRO A 2 0.08 4.18 -34.71
N SER A 3 -1.17 3.83 -34.42
CA SER A 3 -2.30 4.67 -34.80
C SER A 3 -3.22 4.92 -33.60
N PRO A 4 -3.73 6.15 -33.39
CA PRO A 4 -4.43 6.51 -32.16
C PRO A 4 -5.86 5.98 -32.09
N GLU A 5 -6.41 5.35 -33.14
CA GLU A 5 -7.82 4.95 -33.22
C GLU A 5 -8.22 4.00 -32.09
N ASN A 6 -7.33 3.12 -31.65
CA ASN A 6 -7.58 2.25 -30.50
C ASN A 6 -7.72 3.05 -29.21
N LEU A 7 -6.86 4.03 -28.99
CA LEU A 7 -6.96 4.95 -27.85
C LEU A 7 -8.28 5.73 -27.90
N LEU A 8 -8.58 6.33 -29.05
CA LEU A 8 -9.81 7.11 -29.26
C LEU A 8 -11.07 6.26 -29.05
N ALA A 9 -11.08 5.01 -29.54
CA ALA A 9 -12.18 4.08 -29.35
C ALA A 9 -12.37 3.71 -27.86
N LYS A 10 -11.28 3.48 -27.12
CA LYS A 10 -11.33 3.23 -25.66
C LYS A 10 -11.92 4.42 -24.92
N ILE A 11 -11.47 5.65 -25.23
CA ILE A 11 -11.99 6.88 -24.60
C ILE A 11 -13.48 7.03 -24.89
N LYS A 12 -13.89 6.88 -26.15
CA LYS A 12 -15.29 7.00 -26.57
C LYS A 12 -16.20 5.97 -25.89
N ALA A 13 -15.69 4.80 -25.54
CA ALA A 13 -16.47 3.76 -24.86
C ALA A 13 -16.90 4.14 -23.44
N TYR A 14 -16.10 4.92 -22.70
CA TYR A 14 -16.48 5.37 -21.34
C TYR A 14 -16.87 6.86 -21.26
N ALA A 15 -16.49 7.66 -22.25
CA ALA A 15 -16.85 9.07 -22.38
C ALA A 15 -17.35 9.36 -23.81
N PRO A 16 -18.59 8.98 -24.16
CA PRO A 16 -19.11 9.12 -25.53
C PRO A 16 -19.21 10.56 -26.05
N LYS A 17 -19.24 11.54 -25.13
CA LYS A 17 -19.33 12.99 -25.42
C LYS A 17 -17.97 13.70 -25.34
N ALA A 18 -16.89 12.96 -25.10
CA ALA A 18 -15.54 13.51 -25.05
C ALA A 18 -15.17 14.18 -26.37
N ASP A 19 -14.54 15.35 -26.27
CA ASP A 19 -13.82 15.94 -27.39
C ASP A 19 -12.52 15.17 -27.61
N LEU A 20 -12.45 14.43 -28.72
CA LEU A 20 -11.32 13.59 -29.07
C LEU A 20 -10.29 14.32 -29.95
N ASP A 21 -10.61 15.51 -30.44
CA ASP A 21 -9.73 16.25 -31.35
C ASP A 21 -8.48 16.71 -30.60
N LEU A 22 -8.61 17.10 -29.33
CA LEU A 22 -7.47 17.46 -28.48
C LEU A 22 -6.54 16.27 -28.20
N VAL A 23 -7.10 15.06 -28.06
CA VAL A 23 -6.29 13.83 -27.90
C VAL A 23 -5.53 13.51 -29.17
N ARG A 24 -6.18 13.70 -30.33
CA ARG A 24 -5.53 13.50 -31.63
C ARG A 24 -4.40 14.51 -31.84
N LEU A 25 -4.64 15.78 -31.53
CA LEU A 25 -3.63 16.84 -31.58
C LEU A 25 -2.43 16.49 -30.69
N ALA A 26 -2.67 16.01 -29.46
CA ALA A 26 -1.59 15.59 -28.56
C ALA A 26 -0.79 14.40 -29.10
N TYR A 27 -1.48 13.44 -29.74
CA TYR A 27 -0.82 12.31 -30.40
C TYR A 27 0.07 12.77 -31.55
N ASP A 28 -0.46 13.61 -32.46
CA ASP A 28 0.29 14.11 -33.61
C ASP A 28 1.49 14.94 -33.15
N PHE A 29 1.30 15.80 -32.13
CA PHE A 29 2.37 16.59 -31.52
C PHE A 29 3.49 15.71 -30.94
N ALA A 30 3.15 14.65 -30.20
CA ALA A 30 4.14 13.71 -29.68
C ALA A 30 4.81 12.91 -30.81
N ALA A 31 4.06 12.51 -31.83
CA ALA A 31 4.59 11.76 -32.97
C ALA A 31 5.62 12.59 -33.75
N ASP A 32 5.34 13.87 -33.97
CA ASP A 32 6.23 14.81 -34.64
C ASP A 32 7.47 15.09 -33.79
N ALA A 33 7.31 15.32 -32.48
CA ALA A 33 8.44 15.57 -31.57
C ALA A 33 9.43 14.39 -31.53
N HIS A 34 8.92 13.15 -31.66
CA HIS A 34 9.73 11.94 -31.64
C HIS A 34 9.95 11.29 -33.02
N ALA A 35 9.73 12.01 -34.13
CA ALA A 35 9.72 11.44 -35.48
C ALA A 35 11.00 10.66 -35.84
N ASP A 36 12.16 11.18 -35.45
CA ASP A 36 13.47 10.58 -35.73
C ASP A 36 13.95 9.60 -34.63
N GLN A 37 13.13 9.38 -33.60
CA GLN A 37 13.50 8.56 -32.45
C GLN A 37 12.96 7.13 -32.56
N LYS A 38 13.80 6.17 -32.19
CA LYS A 38 13.45 4.75 -32.10
C LYS A 38 13.75 4.21 -30.71
N ARG A 39 12.91 3.29 -30.25
CA ARG A 39 13.16 2.53 -29.02
C ARG A 39 14.31 1.54 -29.23
N LEU A 40 14.88 1.06 -28.14
CA LEU A 40 15.88 -0.03 -28.15
C LEU A 40 15.35 -1.33 -28.79
N SER A 41 14.03 -1.53 -28.79
CA SER A 41 13.36 -2.64 -29.49
C SER A 41 13.28 -2.45 -31.02
N GLY A 42 13.67 -1.30 -31.55
CA GLY A 42 13.59 -0.94 -32.97
C GLY A 42 12.26 -0.31 -33.41
N GLN A 43 11.26 -0.25 -32.53
CA GLN A 43 9.96 0.39 -32.82
C GLN A 43 10.05 1.93 -32.81
N PRO A 44 9.16 2.64 -33.55
CA PRO A 44 9.02 4.10 -33.43
C PRO A 44 8.77 4.52 -31.98
N TYR A 45 9.41 5.58 -31.51
CA TYR A 45 9.34 5.98 -30.10
C TYR A 45 7.91 6.28 -29.63
N ILE A 46 7.07 6.86 -30.51
CA ILE A 46 5.66 7.16 -30.27
C ILE A 46 4.83 5.94 -29.80
N SER A 47 5.28 4.71 -30.07
CA SER A 47 4.59 3.51 -29.56
C SER A 47 4.55 3.48 -28.03
N HIS A 48 5.54 4.08 -27.35
CA HIS A 48 5.59 4.12 -25.89
C HIS A 48 4.59 5.08 -25.26
N PRO A 49 4.59 6.39 -25.59
CA PRO A 49 3.57 7.30 -25.09
C PRO A 49 2.16 6.90 -25.48
N LEU A 50 1.95 6.36 -26.69
CA LEU A 50 0.64 5.86 -27.11
C LEU A 50 0.16 4.71 -26.21
N ARG A 51 1.02 3.72 -25.94
CA ARG A 51 0.66 2.59 -25.07
C ARG A 51 0.43 3.04 -23.62
N ALA A 52 1.20 3.99 -23.12
CA ALA A 52 0.96 4.58 -21.81
C ALA A 52 -0.41 5.27 -21.74
N ALA A 53 -0.77 6.06 -22.76
CA ALA A 53 -2.08 6.70 -22.87
C ALA A 53 -3.23 5.68 -22.95
N GLU A 54 -3.05 4.57 -23.66
CA GLU A 54 -4.03 3.47 -23.69
C GLU A 54 -4.25 2.84 -22.31
N ILE A 55 -3.18 2.66 -21.52
CA ILE A 55 -3.28 2.15 -20.16
C ILE A 55 -4.04 3.14 -19.27
N LEU A 56 -3.80 4.45 -19.42
CA LEU A 56 -4.56 5.49 -18.71
C LEU A 56 -6.04 5.49 -19.14
N ALA A 57 -6.34 5.24 -20.40
CA ALA A 57 -7.71 5.09 -20.90
C ALA A 57 -8.38 3.79 -20.38
N GLU A 58 -7.63 2.69 -20.20
CA GLU A 58 -8.12 1.46 -19.54
C GLU A 58 -8.54 1.74 -18.08
N MET A 59 -7.84 2.65 -17.40
CA MET A 59 -8.22 3.16 -16.07
C MET A 59 -9.42 4.12 -16.10
N ARG A 60 -9.93 4.49 -17.29
CA ARG A 60 -11.02 5.46 -17.52
C ARG A 60 -10.74 6.84 -16.92
N LEU A 61 -9.50 7.29 -17.04
CA LEU A 61 -9.09 8.59 -16.52
C LEU A 61 -9.59 9.76 -17.40
N PRO A 62 -9.72 10.97 -16.82
CA PRO A 62 -10.02 12.19 -17.57
C PRO A 62 -9.02 12.46 -18.70
N ILE A 63 -9.52 13.08 -19.77
CA ILE A 63 -8.76 13.39 -21.00
C ILE A 63 -7.44 14.14 -20.72
N PRO A 64 -7.38 15.16 -19.83
CA PRO A 64 -6.12 15.86 -19.56
C PRO A 64 -5.01 14.94 -19.06
N ILE A 65 -5.32 13.90 -18.28
CA ILE A 65 -4.33 12.94 -17.78
C ILE A 65 -3.83 12.05 -18.92
N ILE A 66 -4.72 11.67 -19.84
CA ILE A 66 -4.37 10.87 -21.02
C ILE A 66 -3.46 11.67 -21.96
N ILE A 67 -3.77 12.95 -22.19
CA ILE A 67 -2.93 13.87 -22.95
C ILE A 67 -1.55 14.00 -22.28
N ALA A 68 -1.50 14.21 -20.97
CA ALA A 68 -0.23 14.25 -20.24
C ALA A 68 0.56 12.93 -20.39
N GLY A 69 -0.12 11.78 -20.46
CA GLY A 69 0.51 10.49 -20.77
C GLY A 69 1.09 10.39 -22.19
N LEU A 70 0.43 10.98 -23.20
CA LEU A 70 1.00 11.07 -24.56
C LEU A 70 2.23 11.97 -24.62
N LEU A 71 2.31 12.98 -23.76
CA LEU A 71 3.35 14.01 -23.78
C LEU A 71 4.46 13.81 -22.73
N HIS A 72 4.38 12.75 -21.92
CA HIS A 72 5.17 12.66 -20.67
C HIS A 72 6.70 12.67 -20.88
N ASP A 73 7.18 12.10 -21.98
CA ASP A 73 8.61 12.03 -22.33
C ASP A 73 9.05 13.15 -23.29
N VAL A 74 8.11 13.92 -23.85
CA VAL A 74 8.40 14.93 -24.89
C VAL A 74 9.42 15.96 -24.39
N PRO A 75 9.29 16.58 -23.20
CA PRO A 75 10.27 17.56 -22.71
C PRO A 75 11.60 16.97 -22.25
N GLU A 76 11.68 15.65 -22.05
CA GLU A 76 12.90 14.99 -21.60
C GLU A 76 13.79 14.59 -22.78
N ASP A 77 13.17 14.09 -23.86
CA ASP A 77 13.88 13.50 -24.99
C ASP A 77 13.91 14.38 -26.24
N THR A 78 13.19 15.51 -26.26
CA THR A 78 13.09 16.39 -27.43
C THR A 78 13.44 17.84 -27.09
N SER A 79 13.49 18.72 -28.09
CA SER A 79 13.72 20.16 -27.91
C SER A 79 12.49 20.93 -27.43
N VAL A 80 11.33 20.29 -27.36
CA VAL A 80 10.06 20.92 -26.98
C VAL A 80 10.07 21.33 -25.52
N SER A 81 9.72 22.59 -25.25
CA SER A 81 9.67 23.13 -23.89
C SER A 81 8.33 22.88 -23.18
N LEU A 82 8.34 22.85 -21.85
CA LEU A 82 7.10 22.82 -21.05
C LEU A 82 6.19 24.03 -21.34
N ALA A 83 6.75 25.17 -21.72
CA ALA A 83 6.00 26.37 -22.10
C ALA A 83 5.26 26.19 -23.45
N GLU A 84 5.80 25.39 -24.37
CA GLU A 84 5.07 25.00 -25.59
C GLU A 84 3.91 24.07 -25.27
N ILE A 85 4.10 23.10 -24.37
CA ILE A 85 3.02 22.22 -23.93
C ILE A 85 1.89 23.03 -23.27
N ALA A 86 2.23 23.97 -22.38
CA ALA A 86 1.24 24.84 -21.72
C ALA A 86 0.42 25.67 -22.72
N ARG A 87 1.08 26.21 -23.76
CA ARG A 87 0.41 27.00 -24.80
C ARG A 87 -0.58 26.18 -25.65
N ASN A 88 -0.28 24.91 -25.92
CA ASN A 88 -1.11 24.06 -26.78
C ASN A 88 -2.19 23.27 -26.01
N PHE A 89 -1.90 22.86 -24.77
CA PHE A 89 -2.73 21.91 -24.01
C PHE A 89 -3.14 22.41 -22.62
N GLY A 90 -2.73 23.61 -22.23
CA GLY A 90 -3.06 24.25 -20.96
C GLY A 90 -2.09 23.95 -19.81
N ASP A 91 -2.16 24.78 -18.77
CA ASP A 91 -1.26 24.73 -17.61
C ASP A 91 -1.41 23.43 -16.81
N ASP A 92 -2.61 22.84 -16.76
CA ASP A 92 -2.87 21.60 -16.03
C ASP A 92 -2.11 20.41 -16.62
N VAL A 93 -2.14 20.26 -17.95
CA VAL A 93 -1.38 19.24 -18.67
C VAL A 93 0.12 19.47 -18.51
N ALA A 94 0.57 20.71 -18.69
CA ALA A 94 1.99 21.06 -18.54
C ALA A 94 2.52 20.78 -17.13
N SER A 95 1.71 21.03 -16.09
CA SER A 95 2.05 20.72 -14.70
C SER A 95 2.24 19.22 -14.48
N MET A 96 1.32 18.39 -14.98
CA MET A 96 1.44 16.92 -14.89
C MET A 96 2.69 16.40 -15.61
N VAL A 97 2.94 16.86 -16.85
CA VAL A 97 4.13 16.48 -17.62
C VAL A 97 5.40 16.91 -16.88
N ALA A 98 5.46 18.14 -16.36
CA ALA A 98 6.59 18.63 -15.57
C ALA A 98 6.82 17.77 -14.32
N GLY A 99 5.74 17.31 -13.67
CA GLY A 99 5.80 16.38 -12.54
C GLY A 99 6.49 15.07 -12.91
N VAL A 100 6.12 14.47 -14.05
CA VAL A 100 6.70 13.21 -14.52
C VAL A 100 8.18 13.37 -14.90
N THR A 101 8.54 14.42 -15.65
CA THR A 101 9.94 14.68 -16.05
C THR A 101 10.88 14.88 -14.85
N LYS A 102 10.39 15.47 -13.76
CA LYS A 102 11.18 15.63 -12.52
C LYS A 102 11.57 14.29 -11.88
N LEU A 103 10.77 13.24 -12.10
CA LEU A 103 11.04 11.88 -11.61
C LEU A 103 12.10 11.15 -12.44
N GLY A 104 12.30 11.51 -13.72
CA GLY A 104 13.27 10.86 -14.61
C GLY A 104 14.73 11.20 -14.32
N ARG A 105 15.01 12.45 -13.91
CA ARG A 105 16.39 12.98 -13.77
C ARG A 105 17.06 12.59 -12.45
N LEU A 106 18.10 11.73 -12.50
CA LEU A 106 18.88 11.32 -11.32
C LEU A 106 20.38 11.47 -11.51
N LYS A 107 21.06 12.00 -10.49
CA LYS A 107 22.53 12.20 -10.47
C LYS A 107 23.29 11.17 -9.62
N TYR A 108 22.60 10.34 -8.83
CA TYR A 108 23.21 9.46 -7.82
C TYR A 108 23.37 8.01 -8.30
N ARG A 109 24.21 7.22 -7.60
CA ARG A 109 24.46 5.79 -7.85
C ARG A 109 24.09 4.96 -6.60
N GLY A 110 23.82 3.66 -6.76
CA GLY A 110 23.59 2.75 -5.64
C GLY A 110 22.31 3.03 -4.84
N ILE A 111 22.38 2.86 -3.51
CA ILE A 111 21.27 3.04 -2.56
C ILE A 111 20.79 4.49 -2.54
N ASP A 112 21.71 5.46 -2.60
CA ASP A 112 21.37 6.90 -2.60
C ASP A 112 20.45 7.28 -3.76
N ARG A 113 20.63 6.63 -4.92
CA ARG A 113 19.74 6.81 -6.08
C ARG A 113 18.33 6.30 -5.80
N TYR A 114 18.21 5.11 -5.19
CA TYR A 114 16.92 4.50 -4.86
C TYR A 114 16.15 5.39 -3.88
N VAL A 115 16.86 5.91 -2.90
CA VAL A 115 16.35 6.80 -1.87
C VAL A 115 15.86 8.13 -2.46
N GLU A 116 16.70 8.78 -3.27
CA GLU A 116 16.33 10.05 -3.92
C GLU A 116 15.15 9.87 -4.89
N ASN A 117 15.08 8.71 -5.56
CA ASN A 117 13.92 8.33 -6.37
C ASN A 117 12.64 8.29 -5.57
N LEU A 118 12.65 7.59 -4.43
CA LEU A 118 11.49 7.51 -3.56
C LEU A 118 11.05 8.89 -3.09
N ARG A 119 12.00 9.73 -2.66
CA ARG A 119 11.71 11.11 -2.22
C ARG A 119 11.05 11.93 -3.31
N LYS A 120 11.65 11.99 -4.50
CA LYS A 120 11.10 12.75 -5.63
C LYS A 120 9.71 12.26 -6.01
N MET A 121 9.51 10.94 -5.99
CA MET A 121 8.21 10.33 -6.28
C MET A 121 7.16 10.73 -5.23
N PHE A 122 7.47 10.68 -3.93
CA PHE A 122 6.53 11.11 -2.89
C PHE A 122 6.23 12.61 -2.95
N LEU A 123 7.23 13.45 -3.21
CA LEU A 123 7.04 14.90 -3.39
C LEU A 123 6.13 15.20 -4.59
N ALA A 124 6.37 14.52 -5.72
CA ALA A 124 5.54 14.67 -6.90
C ALA A 124 4.10 14.19 -6.64
N MET A 125 3.92 13.06 -5.95
CA MET A 125 2.61 12.54 -5.55
C MET A 125 1.86 13.46 -4.60
N ALA A 126 2.55 14.06 -3.62
CA ALA A 126 1.95 14.96 -2.65
C ALA A 126 1.49 16.27 -3.31
N ALA A 127 2.24 16.76 -4.30
CA ALA A 127 1.89 17.93 -5.09
C ALA A 127 0.74 17.63 -6.07
N ASP A 128 0.83 16.51 -6.80
CA ASP A 128 -0.18 16.06 -7.74
C ASP A 128 -0.11 14.54 -7.93
N VAL A 129 -1.07 13.84 -7.32
CA VAL A 129 -1.19 12.38 -7.45
C VAL A 129 -1.37 11.91 -8.89
N ARG A 130 -1.92 12.72 -9.80
CA ARG A 130 -2.13 12.30 -11.20
C ARG A 130 -0.81 11.93 -11.89
N VAL A 131 0.29 12.52 -11.43
CA VAL A 131 1.66 12.19 -11.87
C VAL A 131 2.00 10.72 -11.64
N ILE A 132 1.56 10.11 -10.53
CA ILE A 132 1.85 8.68 -10.26
C ILE A 132 1.06 7.76 -11.18
N LEU A 133 -0.15 8.15 -11.59
CA LEU A 133 -0.97 7.38 -12.51
C LEU A 133 -0.28 7.28 -13.87
N ILE A 134 0.23 8.42 -14.37
CA ILE A 134 1.05 8.47 -15.59
C ILE A 134 2.30 7.60 -15.40
N LYS A 135 2.95 7.67 -14.24
CA LYS A 135 4.16 6.87 -13.97
C LYS A 135 3.88 5.37 -13.89
N PHE A 136 2.72 4.94 -13.40
CA PHE A 136 2.32 3.53 -13.46
C PHE A 136 2.11 3.06 -14.89
N ALA A 137 1.49 3.88 -15.74
CA ALA A 137 1.29 3.54 -17.15
C ALA A 137 2.63 3.42 -17.90
N ASP A 138 3.54 4.39 -17.71
CA ASP A 138 4.92 4.33 -18.20
C ASP A 138 5.63 3.05 -17.70
N ARG A 139 5.59 2.81 -16.39
CA ARG A 139 6.26 1.65 -15.78
C ARG A 139 5.70 0.32 -16.29
N LEU A 140 4.39 0.19 -16.44
CA LEU A 140 3.76 -1.00 -17.00
C LEU A 140 4.24 -1.26 -18.42
N HIS A 141 4.24 -0.25 -19.29
CA HIS A 141 4.70 -0.45 -20.66
C HIS A 141 6.21 -0.75 -20.73
N ASN A 142 7.02 -0.17 -19.85
CA ASN A 142 8.42 -0.52 -19.71
C ASN A 142 8.63 -1.98 -19.30
N LEU A 143 7.78 -2.52 -18.43
CA LEU A 143 7.80 -3.93 -18.07
C LEU A 143 7.28 -4.84 -19.22
N GLU A 144 6.27 -4.41 -19.97
CA GLU A 144 5.75 -5.12 -21.15
C GLU A 144 6.83 -5.27 -22.24
N THR A 145 7.80 -4.35 -22.31
CA THR A 145 8.86 -4.32 -23.33
C THR A 145 10.27 -4.50 -22.77
N LEU A 146 10.36 -5.08 -21.57
CA LEU A 146 11.61 -5.14 -20.80
C LEU A 146 12.69 -5.99 -21.46
N ASP A 147 12.31 -6.98 -22.26
CA ASP A 147 13.21 -7.95 -22.89
C ASP A 147 14.28 -7.33 -23.80
N ALA A 148 14.04 -6.14 -24.35
CA ALA A 148 14.99 -5.43 -25.18
C ALA A 148 16.19 -4.85 -24.40
N LEU A 149 16.15 -4.85 -23.05
CA LEU A 149 17.19 -4.26 -22.21
C LEU A 149 18.27 -5.28 -21.79
N PRO A 150 19.50 -4.81 -21.46
CA PRO A 150 20.53 -5.67 -20.87
C PRO A 150 20.07 -6.32 -19.56
N PRO A 151 20.49 -7.57 -19.24
CA PRO A 151 20.02 -8.32 -18.06
C PRO A 151 20.08 -7.53 -16.74
N ALA A 152 21.16 -6.79 -16.50
CA ALA A 152 21.32 -5.99 -15.28
C ALA A 152 20.29 -4.85 -15.17
N LYS A 153 19.90 -4.24 -16.30
CA LYS A 153 18.87 -3.19 -16.32
C LYS A 153 17.47 -3.80 -16.18
N ARG A 154 17.23 -4.97 -16.80
CA ARG A 154 15.97 -5.74 -16.65
C ARG A 154 15.69 -6.07 -15.20
N LEU A 155 16.66 -6.72 -14.53
CA LEU A 155 16.52 -7.11 -13.13
C LEU A 155 16.25 -5.89 -12.24
N ARG A 156 16.99 -4.79 -12.45
CA ARG A 156 16.82 -3.56 -11.67
C ARG A 156 15.41 -2.99 -11.82
N VAL A 157 14.91 -2.84 -13.04
CA VAL A 157 13.57 -2.29 -13.32
C VAL A 157 12.49 -3.20 -12.75
N ALA A 158 12.66 -4.52 -12.84
CA ALA A 158 11.73 -5.49 -12.29
C ALA A 158 11.69 -5.45 -10.75
N VAL A 159 12.84 -5.48 -10.08
CA VAL A 159 12.93 -5.37 -8.62
C VAL A 159 12.37 -4.04 -8.13
N GLU A 160 12.69 -2.93 -8.79
CA GLU A 160 12.11 -1.61 -8.49
C GLU A 160 10.58 -1.64 -8.61
N SER A 161 10.03 -2.33 -9.61
CA SER A 161 8.59 -2.44 -9.80
C SER A 161 7.90 -3.24 -8.70
N LEU A 162 8.52 -4.32 -8.24
CA LEU A 162 8.02 -5.14 -7.13
C LEU A 162 8.16 -4.45 -5.78
N GLU A 163 9.29 -3.82 -5.52
CA GLU A 163 9.58 -3.22 -4.21
C GLU A 163 8.98 -1.83 -4.04
N ILE A 164 8.76 -1.07 -5.12
CA ILE A 164 8.28 0.32 -5.04
C ILE A 164 6.89 0.47 -5.64
N TYR A 165 6.75 0.24 -6.95
CA TYR A 165 5.56 0.65 -7.69
C TYR A 165 4.32 -0.18 -7.31
N ALA A 166 4.46 -1.51 -7.20
CA ALA A 166 3.35 -2.39 -6.83
C ALA A 166 2.79 -2.08 -5.41
N PRO A 167 3.61 -1.92 -4.36
CA PRO A 167 3.12 -1.51 -3.04
C PRO A 167 2.40 -0.16 -3.04
N ILE A 168 2.88 0.82 -3.82
CA ILE A 168 2.22 2.13 -3.91
C ILE A 168 0.87 2.00 -4.63
N ALA A 169 0.81 1.23 -5.72
CA ALA A 169 -0.47 0.93 -6.38
C ALA A 169 -1.45 0.25 -5.41
N ASN A 170 -0.98 -0.67 -4.57
CA ASN A 170 -1.79 -1.32 -3.53
C ASN A 170 -2.32 -0.32 -2.48
N ARG A 171 -1.49 0.64 -2.05
CA ARG A 171 -1.85 1.71 -1.10
C ARG A 171 -2.92 2.64 -1.67
N LEU A 172 -2.84 2.94 -2.96
CA LEU A 172 -3.82 3.73 -3.71
C LEU A 172 -5.07 2.93 -4.12
N GLY A 173 -5.22 1.69 -3.63
CA GLY A 173 -6.37 0.82 -3.92
C GLY A 173 -6.40 0.27 -5.35
N MET A 174 -5.36 0.47 -6.15
CA MET A 174 -5.28 0.10 -7.57
C MET A 174 -4.85 -1.36 -7.74
N ASN A 175 -5.73 -2.31 -7.36
CA ASN A 175 -5.37 -3.74 -7.32
C ASN A 175 -5.01 -4.34 -8.69
N GLU A 176 -5.68 -3.90 -9.76
CA GLU A 176 -5.38 -4.38 -11.13
C GLU A 176 -3.99 -3.93 -11.57
N ILE A 177 -3.66 -2.65 -11.34
CA ILE A 177 -2.34 -2.09 -11.67
C ILE A 177 -1.25 -2.75 -10.84
N LYS A 178 -1.47 -2.94 -9.54
CA LYS A 178 -0.60 -3.72 -8.68
C LYS A 178 -0.35 -5.12 -9.26
N GLY A 179 -1.41 -5.87 -9.57
CA GLY A 179 -1.31 -7.23 -10.08
C GLY A 179 -0.52 -7.32 -11.38
N ARG A 180 -0.77 -6.40 -12.32
CA ARG A 180 -0.02 -6.31 -13.59
C ARG A 180 1.46 -5.96 -13.37
N LEU A 181 1.76 -4.98 -12.51
CA LEU A 181 3.14 -4.63 -12.16
C LEU A 181 3.87 -5.82 -11.55
N GLU A 182 3.22 -6.52 -10.61
CA GLU A 182 3.78 -7.70 -9.95
C GLU A 182 4.05 -8.84 -10.93
N ASP A 183 3.08 -9.25 -11.73
CA ASP A 183 3.22 -10.41 -12.63
C ASP A 183 4.24 -10.15 -13.74
N LEU A 184 4.26 -8.95 -14.34
CA LEU A 184 5.24 -8.59 -15.35
C LEU A 184 6.65 -8.52 -14.76
N ALA A 185 6.80 -7.92 -13.58
CA ALA A 185 8.10 -7.82 -12.93
C ALA A 185 8.59 -9.18 -12.41
N PHE A 186 7.70 -10.04 -11.91
CA PHE A 186 8.03 -11.36 -11.36
C PHE A 186 8.76 -12.23 -12.38
N ARG A 187 8.32 -12.21 -13.64
CA ARG A 187 8.96 -12.91 -14.76
C ARG A 187 10.46 -12.59 -14.89
N HIS A 188 10.84 -11.33 -14.65
CA HIS A 188 12.20 -10.86 -14.85
C HIS A 188 13.01 -10.83 -13.56
N ALA A 189 12.37 -10.63 -12.41
CA ALA A 189 13.02 -10.62 -11.11
C ALA A 189 13.41 -12.02 -10.63
N LEU A 190 12.51 -13.00 -10.83
CA LEU A 190 12.65 -14.37 -10.33
C LEU A 190 12.18 -15.37 -11.41
N PRO A 191 12.93 -15.53 -12.52
CA PRO A 191 12.46 -16.28 -13.69
C PRO A 191 12.24 -17.78 -13.43
N LYS A 192 13.03 -18.39 -12.53
CA LYS A 192 12.91 -19.82 -12.19
C LYS A 192 11.63 -20.07 -11.38
N GLU A 193 11.40 -19.21 -10.39
CA GLU A 193 10.24 -19.22 -9.52
C GLU A 193 8.96 -18.91 -10.31
N TYR A 194 9.03 -17.97 -11.26
CA TYR A 194 7.94 -17.66 -12.18
C TYR A 194 7.54 -18.88 -13.01
N ALA A 195 8.52 -19.55 -13.64
CA ALA A 195 8.26 -20.73 -14.46
C ALA A 195 7.61 -21.85 -13.63
N TRP A 196 8.14 -22.12 -12.44
CA TRP A 196 7.58 -23.10 -11.52
C TRP A 196 6.16 -22.75 -11.07
N ALA A 197 5.93 -21.53 -10.58
CA ALA A 197 4.61 -21.10 -10.11
C ALA A 197 3.58 -21.11 -11.24
N SER A 198 3.98 -20.72 -12.45
CA SER A 198 3.12 -20.73 -13.64
C SER A 198 2.65 -22.14 -13.99
N GLU A 199 3.56 -23.12 -13.97
CA GLU A 199 3.22 -24.53 -14.22
C GLU A 199 2.20 -25.05 -13.18
N GLN A 200 2.48 -24.82 -11.90
CA GLN A 200 1.58 -25.22 -10.81
C GLN A 200 0.20 -24.56 -10.94
N ALA A 201 0.16 -23.26 -11.23
CA ALA A 201 -1.07 -22.51 -11.44
C ALA A 201 -1.89 -23.07 -12.62
N ASN A 202 -1.25 -23.28 -13.77
CA ASN A 202 -1.91 -23.76 -14.98
C ASN A 202 -2.53 -25.15 -14.78
N GLN A 203 -1.79 -26.05 -14.13
CA GLN A 203 -2.30 -27.39 -13.82
C GLN A 203 -3.53 -27.32 -12.91
N ALA A 204 -3.45 -26.57 -11.81
CA ALA A 204 -4.55 -26.42 -10.87
C ALA A 204 -5.77 -25.71 -11.48
N ILE A 205 -5.56 -24.68 -12.31
CA ILE A 205 -6.63 -23.97 -13.01
C ILE A 205 -7.33 -24.91 -13.99
N ARG A 206 -6.58 -25.71 -14.76
CA ARG A 206 -7.16 -26.65 -15.72
C ARG A 206 -8.08 -27.67 -15.05
N VAL A 207 -7.68 -28.19 -13.89
CA VAL A 207 -8.49 -29.14 -13.10
C VAL A 207 -9.75 -28.46 -12.56
N LYS A 208 -9.62 -27.26 -11.98
CA LYS A 208 -10.72 -26.58 -11.29
C LYS A 208 -11.68 -25.82 -12.21
N LYS A 209 -11.30 -25.51 -13.46
CA LYS A 209 -12.12 -24.70 -14.39
C LYS A 209 -13.53 -25.27 -14.58
N GLY A 210 -13.66 -26.56 -14.86
CA GLY A 210 -14.96 -27.20 -15.07
C GLY A 210 -15.81 -27.27 -13.80
N TYR A 211 -15.17 -27.35 -12.63
CA TYR A 211 -15.86 -27.34 -11.35
C TYR A 211 -16.41 -25.95 -11.00
N ILE A 212 -15.58 -24.91 -11.15
CA ILE A 212 -15.97 -23.52 -10.90
C ILE A 212 -17.13 -23.09 -11.80
N GLU A 213 -17.17 -23.55 -13.04
CA GLU A 213 -18.28 -23.31 -13.95
C GLU A 213 -19.61 -23.89 -13.42
N LYS A 214 -19.58 -25.13 -12.93
CA LYS A 214 -20.75 -25.77 -12.31
C LYS A 214 -21.23 -25.01 -11.08
N ILE A 215 -20.31 -24.55 -10.23
CA ILE A 215 -20.64 -23.76 -9.04
C ILE A 215 -21.25 -22.42 -9.46
N ARG A 216 -20.68 -21.75 -10.48
CA ARG A 216 -21.24 -20.51 -11.04
C ARG A 216 -22.70 -20.68 -11.48
N GLU A 217 -22.99 -21.69 -12.30
CA GLU A 217 -24.34 -21.97 -12.79
C GLU A 217 -25.33 -22.28 -11.66
N ARG A 218 -24.89 -23.00 -10.62
CA ARG A 218 -25.71 -23.28 -9.44
C ARG A 218 -26.00 -22.01 -8.64
N THR A 219 -24.98 -21.20 -8.36
CA THR A 219 -25.14 -19.91 -7.70
C THR A 219 -26.11 -19.02 -8.48
N GLU A 220 -25.98 -18.97 -9.81
CA GLU A 220 -26.88 -18.20 -10.67
C GLU A 220 -28.33 -18.66 -10.54
N LYS A 221 -28.57 -19.98 -10.60
CA LYS A 221 -29.91 -20.57 -10.46
C LYS A 221 -30.54 -20.26 -9.10
N ASP A 222 -29.76 -20.36 -8.04
CA ASP A 222 -30.24 -20.13 -6.67
C ASP A 222 -30.56 -18.64 -6.44
N LEU A 223 -29.73 -17.72 -6.92
CA LEU A 223 -30.00 -16.28 -6.87
C LEU A 223 -31.26 -15.91 -7.65
N ARG A 224 -31.45 -16.46 -8.87
CA ARG A 224 -32.67 -16.25 -9.67
C ARG A 224 -33.92 -16.76 -8.96
N ARG A 225 -33.87 -17.96 -8.36
CA ARG A 225 -34.99 -18.55 -7.62
C ARG A 225 -35.39 -17.70 -6.42
N ALA A 226 -34.40 -17.16 -5.71
CA ALA A 226 -34.61 -16.27 -4.56
C ALA A 226 -34.97 -14.82 -4.94
N ARG A 227 -34.96 -14.48 -6.24
CA ARG A 227 -35.20 -13.13 -6.77
C ARG A 227 -34.20 -12.09 -6.23
N VAL A 228 -32.97 -12.51 -5.96
CA VAL A 228 -31.88 -11.61 -5.61
C VAL A 228 -31.29 -11.03 -6.91
N PRO A 229 -31.29 -9.71 -7.11
CA PRO A 229 -30.73 -9.12 -8.31
C PRO A 229 -29.21 -9.26 -8.29
N TYR A 230 -28.64 -9.63 -9.44
CA TYR A 230 -27.20 -9.69 -9.67
C TYR A 230 -26.91 -9.19 -11.08
N SER A 231 -25.75 -8.55 -11.24
CA SER A 231 -25.28 -8.00 -12.50
C SER A 231 -24.45 -9.03 -13.27
N ASP A 232 -23.55 -9.73 -12.57
CA ASP A 232 -22.65 -10.72 -13.17
C ASP A 232 -22.06 -11.66 -12.11
N ILE A 233 -21.65 -12.86 -12.53
CA ILE A 233 -20.89 -13.81 -11.70
C ILE A 233 -19.65 -14.25 -12.47
N GLN A 234 -18.49 -13.80 -12.01
CA GLN A 234 -17.22 -13.97 -12.72
C GLN A 234 -16.29 -14.93 -11.99
N GLY A 235 -15.60 -15.79 -12.74
CA GLY A 235 -14.44 -16.50 -12.24
C GLY A 235 -13.24 -15.56 -12.14
N ARG A 236 -12.64 -15.47 -10.97
CA ARG A 236 -11.42 -14.68 -10.72
C ARG A 236 -10.25 -15.61 -10.43
N VAL A 237 -9.22 -15.53 -11.26
CA VAL A 237 -7.93 -16.19 -11.00
C VAL A 237 -7.03 -15.23 -10.25
N LYS A 238 -6.27 -15.77 -9.30
CA LYS A 238 -5.27 -14.99 -8.56
C LYS A 238 -4.07 -14.66 -9.44
N HIS A 239 -3.54 -13.44 -9.31
CA HIS A 239 -2.26 -13.04 -9.92
C HIS A 239 -1.13 -13.98 -9.49
N LEU A 240 -0.21 -14.25 -10.42
CA LEU A 240 0.78 -15.28 -10.27
C LEU A 240 1.78 -14.99 -9.15
N HIS A 241 2.23 -13.75 -9.04
CA HIS A 241 3.15 -13.33 -7.97
C HIS A 241 2.48 -13.46 -6.59
N SER A 242 1.22 -13.05 -6.46
CA SER A 242 0.43 -13.22 -5.23
C SER A 242 0.19 -14.70 -4.89
N LEU A 243 0.05 -15.58 -5.90
CA LEU A 243 0.01 -17.04 -5.70
C LEU A 243 1.36 -17.57 -5.21
N TYR A 244 2.46 -17.16 -5.85
CA TYR A 244 3.81 -17.55 -5.46
C TYR A 244 4.10 -17.20 -4.00
N GLN A 245 3.77 -15.97 -3.56
CA GLN A 245 3.93 -15.57 -2.16
C GLN A 245 3.16 -16.48 -1.19
N LYS A 246 1.97 -16.94 -1.57
CA LYS A 246 1.20 -17.91 -0.76
C LYS A 246 1.81 -19.30 -0.79
N LEU A 247 2.26 -19.76 -1.95
CA LEU A 247 2.95 -21.05 -2.06
C LEU A 247 4.16 -21.09 -1.14
N ILE A 248 4.97 -20.03 -1.09
CA ILE A 248 6.11 -19.97 -0.15
C ILE A 248 5.65 -20.03 1.32
N LYS A 249 4.56 -19.35 1.68
CA LYS A 249 4.00 -19.38 3.06
C LYS A 249 3.43 -20.75 3.45
N HIS A 250 2.93 -21.51 2.48
CA HIS A 250 2.32 -22.84 2.66
C HIS A 250 3.25 -23.97 2.21
N GLU A 251 4.57 -23.81 2.39
CA GLU A 251 5.57 -24.87 2.12
C GLU A 251 5.50 -25.47 0.71
N ARG A 252 5.08 -24.66 -0.27
CA ARG A 252 4.90 -24.99 -1.69
C ARG A 252 3.77 -25.97 -1.99
N ASP A 253 2.85 -26.17 -1.06
CA ASP A 253 1.66 -27.00 -1.25
C ASP A 253 0.52 -26.18 -1.87
N ILE A 254 0.21 -26.47 -3.15
CA ILE A 254 -0.89 -25.82 -3.87
C ILE A 254 -2.27 -26.25 -3.37
N VAL A 255 -2.39 -27.43 -2.76
CA VAL A 255 -3.68 -27.98 -2.29
C VAL A 255 -4.22 -27.15 -1.12
N GLN A 256 -3.34 -26.58 -0.30
CA GLN A 256 -3.68 -25.68 0.79
C GLN A 256 -4.18 -24.30 0.32
N ILE A 257 -3.99 -23.97 -0.97
CA ILE A 257 -4.40 -22.68 -1.53
C ILE A 257 -5.80 -22.79 -2.10
N HIS A 258 -6.79 -22.62 -1.22
CA HIS A 258 -8.19 -22.70 -1.60
C HIS A 258 -8.67 -21.49 -2.44
N ASP A 259 -7.98 -20.34 -2.35
CA ASP A 259 -8.35 -19.09 -3.03
C ASP A 259 -7.64 -18.87 -4.38
N LEU A 260 -7.15 -19.93 -5.01
CA LEU A 260 -6.54 -19.83 -6.34
C LEU A 260 -7.55 -19.35 -7.39
N ILE A 261 -8.76 -19.90 -7.34
CA ILE A 261 -9.91 -19.47 -8.12
C ILE A 261 -11.04 -19.11 -7.17
N ALA A 262 -11.52 -17.89 -7.28
CA ALA A 262 -12.66 -17.40 -6.54
C ALA A 262 -13.82 -17.10 -7.50
N LEU A 263 -15.05 -17.14 -6.99
CA LEU A 263 -16.22 -16.64 -7.70
C LEU A 263 -16.57 -15.25 -7.18
N ARG A 264 -16.64 -14.29 -8.10
CA ARG A 264 -17.01 -12.91 -7.80
C ARG A 264 -18.45 -12.67 -8.21
N VAL A 265 -19.31 -12.33 -7.26
CA VAL A 265 -20.72 -11.99 -7.50
C VAL A 265 -20.85 -10.47 -7.45
N LEU A 266 -21.25 -9.87 -8.56
CA LEU A 266 -21.52 -8.44 -8.68
C LEU A 266 -23.02 -8.20 -8.55
N VAL A 267 -23.41 -7.30 -7.65
CA VAL A 267 -24.81 -6.97 -7.37
C VAL A 267 -25.05 -5.45 -7.45
N PRO A 268 -26.29 -4.98 -7.61
CA PRO A 268 -26.54 -3.54 -7.75
C PRO A 268 -26.45 -2.79 -6.41
N ALA A 269 -26.94 -3.35 -5.30
CA ALA A 269 -26.97 -2.66 -4.01
C ALA A 269 -26.32 -3.46 -2.85
N ILE A 270 -25.99 -2.76 -1.76
CA ILE A 270 -25.37 -3.37 -0.57
C ILE A 270 -26.30 -4.41 0.06
N GLY A 271 -27.62 -4.16 0.11
CA GLY A 271 -28.59 -5.13 0.62
C GLY A 271 -28.54 -6.46 -0.15
N ASP A 272 -28.32 -6.39 -1.46
CA ASP A 272 -28.20 -7.57 -2.33
C ASP A 272 -26.91 -8.35 -2.05
N CYS A 273 -25.84 -7.70 -1.55
CA CYS A 273 -24.62 -8.40 -1.14
C CYS A 273 -24.92 -9.38 -0.01
N TYR A 274 -25.65 -8.93 1.01
CA TYR A 274 -26.02 -9.76 2.15
C TYR A 274 -27.09 -10.79 1.80
N ALA A 275 -28.02 -10.45 0.90
CA ALA A 275 -28.98 -11.41 0.38
C ALA A 275 -28.26 -12.55 -0.37
N ALA A 276 -27.34 -12.22 -1.28
CA ALA A 276 -26.53 -13.20 -2.01
C ALA A 276 -25.67 -14.05 -1.06
N LEU A 277 -25.08 -13.45 -0.02
CA LEU A 277 -24.35 -14.18 1.03
C LEU A 277 -25.24 -15.21 1.71
N GLY A 278 -26.46 -14.81 2.09
CA GLY A 278 -27.44 -15.70 2.72
C GLY A 278 -27.83 -16.88 1.83
N ILE A 279 -28.04 -16.65 0.53
CA ILE A 279 -28.32 -17.72 -0.44
C ILE A 279 -27.13 -18.69 -0.57
N ILE A 280 -25.91 -18.17 -0.63
CA ILE A 280 -24.69 -18.99 -0.69
C ILE A 280 -24.55 -19.84 0.58
N HIS A 281 -24.75 -19.26 1.76
CA HIS A 281 -24.65 -19.98 3.06
C HIS A 281 -25.80 -20.97 3.30
N GLN A 282 -26.98 -20.71 2.73
CA GLN A 282 -28.09 -21.66 2.75
C GLN A 282 -27.75 -22.91 1.92
N ARG A 283 -27.05 -22.72 0.80
CA ARG A 283 -26.67 -23.79 -0.12
C ARG A 283 -25.46 -24.58 0.38
N TRP A 284 -24.43 -23.89 0.84
CA TRP A 284 -23.14 -24.46 1.19
C TRP A 284 -22.69 -24.02 2.58
N LYS A 285 -22.09 -24.95 3.32
CA LYS A 285 -21.66 -24.69 4.70
C LYS A 285 -20.41 -23.80 4.69
N PRO A 286 -20.42 -22.64 5.38
CA PRO A 286 -19.24 -21.78 5.47
C PRO A 286 -18.14 -22.40 6.33
N LEU A 287 -16.89 -22.16 5.95
CA LEU A 287 -15.73 -22.50 6.77
C LEU A 287 -15.62 -21.52 7.94
N GLN A 288 -15.37 -22.05 9.14
CA GLN A 288 -15.15 -21.23 10.33
C GLN A 288 -13.97 -20.27 10.13
N ASN A 289 -14.09 -19.03 10.63
CA ASN A 289 -13.07 -17.98 10.55
C ASN A 289 -12.63 -17.61 9.12
N ARG A 290 -13.43 -17.95 8.10
CA ARG A 290 -13.17 -17.62 6.69
C ARG A 290 -14.24 -16.71 6.08
N PHE A 291 -15.08 -16.10 6.90
CA PHE A 291 -15.96 -15.01 6.52
C PHE A 291 -15.33 -13.67 6.92
N LYS A 292 -15.34 -12.69 6.02
CA LYS A 292 -14.84 -11.34 6.26
C LYS A 292 -15.78 -10.32 5.63
N ASP A 293 -16.27 -9.39 6.44
CA ASP A 293 -17.13 -8.31 5.98
C ASP A 293 -16.33 -7.03 5.78
N TYR A 294 -15.72 -6.89 4.60
CA TYR A 294 -15.04 -5.64 4.24
C TYR A 294 -16.00 -4.53 3.78
N ILE A 295 -17.32 -4.76 3.76
CA ILE A 295 -18.29 -3.69 3.50
C ILE A 295 -18.48 -2.88 4.78
N ALA A 296 -18.74 -3.57 5.89
CA ALA A 296 -18.87 -2.94 7.21
C ALA A 296 -17.51 -2.46 7.75
N GLN A 297 -16.42 -3.17 7.45
CA GLN A 297 -15.06 -2.83 7.87
C GLN A 297 -14.13 -2.72 6.66
N PRO A 298 -14.19 -1.61 5.90
CA PRO A 298 -13.34 -1.39 4.73
C PRO A 298 -11.86 -1.49 5.07
N LYS A 299 -11.04 -1.95 4.12
CA LYS A 299 -9.59 -1.87 4.27
C LYS A 299 -9.13 -0.40 4.18
N PRO A 300 -7.95 -0.05 4.73
CA PRO A 300 -7.39 1.30 4.65
C PRO A 300 -7.22 1.85 3.23
N ASN A 301 -7.05 0.98 2.23
CA ASN A 301 -6.99 1.38 0.82
C ASN A 301 -8.38 1.55 0.16
N GLY A 302 -9.45 1.61 0.96
CA GLY A 302 -10.84 1.75 0.52
C GLY A 302 -11.49 0.47 0.00
N TYR A 303 -10.80 -0.68 0.02
CA TYR A 303 -11.36 -1.93 -0.51
C TYR A 303 -12.58 -2.40 0.27
N ARG A 304 -13.68 -2.67 -0.45
CA ARG A 304 -14.95 -3.17 0.08
C ARG A 304 -15.43 -4.42 -0.67
N SER A 305 -15.79 -5.47 0.07
CA SER A 305 -16.40 -6.72 -0.43
C SER A 305 -16.71 -7.67 0.73
N LEU A 306 -17.73 -8.52 0.61
CA LEU A 306 -17.91 -9.69 1.47
C LEU A 306 -17.07 -10.84 0.93
N HIS A 307 -16.22 -11.43 1.76
CA HIS A 307 -15.47 -12.63 1.42
C HIS A 307 -16.00 -13.79 2.25
N THR A 308 -16.33 -14.90 1.62
CA THR A 308 -16.70 -16.12 2.32
C THR A 308 -16.09 -17.33 1.63
N THR A 309 -15.50 -18.23 2.41
CA THR A 309 -15.08 -19.54 1.91
C THR A 309 -16.06 -20.60 2.37
N VAL A 310 -16.54 -21.44 1.45
CA VAL A 310 -17.57 -22.46 1.74
C VAL A 310 -17.16 -23.84 1.22
N PHE A 311 -17.66 -24.88 1.88
CA PHE A 311 -17.58 -26.26 1.39
C PHE A 311 -18.65 -26.48 0.33
N CYS A 312 -18.20 -26.55 -0.92
CA CYS A 312 -19.05 -26.80 -2.07
C CYS A 312 -19.27 -28.31 -2.27
N ASP A 313 -19.85 -28.66 -3.40
CA ASP A 313 -20.13 -30.05 -3.76
C ASP A 313 -18.82 -30.87 -3.86
N ASP A 314 -18.88 -32.18 -3.62
CA ASP A 314 -17.72 -33.09 -3.70
C ASP A 314 -16.56 -32.76 -2.73
N GLY A 315 -16.80 -31.90 -1.72
CA GLY A 315 -15.81 -31.54 -0.69
C GLY A 315 -14.83 -30.45 -1.09
N GLU A 316 -14.94 -29.90 -2.31
CA GLU A 316 -14.10 -28.80 -2.77
C GLU A 316 -14.42 -27.50 -2.03
N ILE A 317 -13.39 -26.69 -1.84
CA ILE A 317 -13.47 -25.41 -1.14
C ILE A 317 -13.43 -24.28 -2.18
N VAL A 318 -14.42 -23.39 -2.12
CA VAL A 318 -14.51 -22.22 -3.01
C VAL A 318 -14.65 -20.95 -2.19
N GLU A 319 -13.90 -19.92 -2.59
CA GLU A 319 -14.07 -18.57 -2.07
C GLU A 319 -15.03 -17.76 -2.96
N PHE A 320 -16.02 -17.13 -2.33
CA PHE A 320 -16.91 -16.16 -2.94
C PHE A 320 -16.53 -14.75 -2.50
N GLN A 321 -16.52 -13.83 -3.46
CA GLN A 321 -16.35 -12.39 -3.26
C GLN A 321 -17.59 -11.68 -3.76
N ILE A 322 -18.35 -11.07 -2.84
CA ILE A 322 -19.62 -10.42 -3.15
C ILE A 322 -19.45 -8.92 -2.95
N ARG A 323 -19.82 -8.12 -3.95
CA ARG A 323 -19.72 -6.65 -3.87
C ARG A 323 -20.59 -5.97 -4.90
N THR A 324 -20.84 -4.68 -4.71
CA THR A 324 -21.59 -3.90 -5.69
C THR A 324 -20.77 -3.60 -6.93
N ASN A 325 -21.43 -3.18 -8.01
CA ASN A 325 -20.76 -2.67 -9.20
C ASN A 325 -19.82 -1.48 -8.87
N ASP A 326 -20.26 -0.56 -8.03
CA ASP A 326 -19.44 0.59 -7.62
C ASP A 326 -18.21 0.17 -6.79
N MET A 327 -18.41 -0.71 -5.80
CA MET A 327 -17.32 -1.29 -5.01
C MET A 327 -16.35 -2.07 -5.90
N HIS A 328 -16.83 -2.68 -6.98
CA HIS A 328 -15.96 -3.32 -7.96
C HIS A 328 -15.11 -2.32 -8.73
N GLU A 329 -15.70 -1.22 -9.22
CA GLU A 329 -14.94 -0.18 -9.92
C GLU A 329 -13.87 0.44 -9.00
N GLU A 330 -14.22 0.77 -7.76
CA GLU A 330 -13.29 1.27 -6.73
C GLU A 330 -12.19 0.25 -6.43
N ALA A 331 -12.51 -1.03 -6.28
CA ALA A 331 -11.52 -2.03 -5.91
C ALA A 331 -10.52 -2.35 -7.04
N GLU A 332 -10.89 -2.21 -8.31
CA GLU A 332 -9.95 -2.45 -9.42
C GLU A 332 -9.13 -1.19 -9.75
N ARG A 333 -9.76 -0.01 -9.70
CA ARG A 333 -9.16 1.25 -10.15
C ARG A 333 -8.67 2.15 -9.03
N GLY A 334 -9.04 1.86 -7.77
CA GLY A 334 -8.61 2.62 -6.60
C GLY A 334 -8.93 4.10 -6.73
N ILE A 335 -7.93 4.92 -6.43
CA ILE A 335 -8.02 6.38 -6.50
C ILE A 335 -8.51 6.91 -7.87
N ALA A 336 -8.24 6.20 -8.97
CA ALA A 336 -8.71 6.58 -10.31
C ALA A 336 -10.24 6.55 -10.46
N ALA A 337 -10.95 5.71 -9.69
CA ALA A 337 -12.41 5.67 -9.74
C ALA A 337 -13.06 6.95 -9.17
N HIS A 338 -12.41 7.61 -8.21
CA HIS A 338 -12.93 8.82 -7.56
C HIS A 338 -12.95 10.04 -8.52
N TRP A 339 -11.97 10.18 -9.42
CA TRP A 339 -11.94 11.31 -10.38
C TRP A 339 -13.06 11.31 -11.40
N ARG A 340 -13.69 10.15 -11.67
CA ARG A 340 -14.83 10.08 -12.59
C ARG A 340 -16.06 10.80 -12.02
N TYR A 341 -16.18 10.91 -10.70
CA TYR A 341 -17.34 11.55 -10.06
C TYR A 341 -17.27 13.09 -10.06
N ASP A 342 -16.09 13.68 -10.11
CA ASP A 342 -15.91 15.14 -10.07
C ASP A 342 -16.45 15.86 -11.34
N GLU A 343 -16.50 15.19 -12.51
CA GLU A 343 -17.15 15.74 -13.72
C GLU A 343 -18.67 15.91 -13.56
N SER A 344 -19.30 15.23 -12.59
CA SER A 344 -20.75 15.33 -12.31
C SER A 344 -21.12 16.45 -11.31
N GLY A 345 -20.15 17.27 -10.89
CA GLY A 345 -20.39 18.44 -10.03
C GLY A 345 -20.65 18.15 -8.56
N LYS A 346 -20.51 16.89 -8.10
CA LYS A 346 -20.47 16.55 -6.67
C LYS A 346 -19.02 16.35 -6.25
N ARG A 347 -18.46 17.38 -5.61
CA ARG A 347 -17.15 17.34 -4.93
C ARG A 347 -17.01 16.04 -4.12
N SER A 348 -16.03 15.21 -4.44
CA SER A 348 -15.46 14.26 -3.47
C SER A 348 -13.93 14.39 -3.42
N SER A 349 -13.43 15.61 -3.29
CA SER A 349 -12.01 15.86 -2.99
C SER A 349 -11.61 15.28 -1.62
N GLU A 350 -12.56 15.13 -0.69
CA GLU A 350 -12.29 14.66 0.68
C GLU A 350 -11.81 13.20 0.76
N ASP A 351 -12.34 12.29 -0.07
CA ASP A 351 -11.94 10.88 -0.01
C ASP A 351 -10.59 10.63 -0.72
N ALA A 352 -10.33 11.34 -1.82
CA ALA A 352 -9.00 11.37 -2.44
C ALA A 352 -7.96 11.99 -1.48
N ASP A 353 -8.31 13.07 -0.78
CA ASP A 353 -7.44 13.70 0.23
C ASP A 353 -7.17 12.75 1.41
N LYS A 354 -8.17 11.99 1.89
CA LYS A 354 -7.97 10.97 2.94
C LYS A 354 -7.04 9.85 2.48
N GLN A 355 -7.20 9.36 1.24
CA GLN A 355 -6.31 8.34 0.67
C GLN A 355 -4.90 8.87 0.38
N LEU A 356 -4.69 10.20 0.36
CA LEU A 356 -3.39 10.84 0.20
C LEU A 356 -2.81 11.40 1.49
N ALA A 357 -3.56 11.36 2.60
CA ALA A 357 -3.10 11.84 3.90
C ALA A 357 -1.80 11.17 4.33
N TRP A 358 -1.65 9.86 4.04
CA TRP A 358 -0.41 9.13 4.33
C TRP A 358 0.78 9.62 3.48
N VAL A 359 0.56 10.05 2.22
CA VAL A 359 1.62 10.60 1.37
C VAL A 359 2.08 11.95 1.91
N ARG A 360 1.13 12.81 2.31
CA ARG A 360 1.42 14.11 2.91
C ARG A 360 2.15 13.98 4.24
N ASP A 361 1.69 13.11 5.12
CA ASP A 361 2.35 12.81 6.40
C ASP A 361 3.79 12.28 6.20
N LEU A 362 4.03 11.45 5.18
CA LEU A 362 5.38 11.01 4.83
C LEU A 362 6.28 12.16 4.36
N VAL A 363 5.76 13.06 3.52
CA VAL A 363 6.51 14.23 3.04
C VAL A 363 6.81 15.19 4.19
N GLU A 364 5.84 15.49 5.05
CA GLU A 364 6.04 16.35 6.22
C GLU A 364 7.08 15.78 7.21
N LYS A 365 7.08 14.46 7.42
CA LYS A 365 8.11 13.78 8.22
C LYS A 365 9.50 13.91 7.60
N GLN A 366 9.61 13.93 6.27
CA GLN A 366 10.89 14.10 5.57
C GLN A 366 11.45 15.52 5.64
N GLU A 367 10.60 16.55 5.60
CA GLU A 367 11.05 17.95 5.71
C GLU A 367 11.70 18.26 7.08
N ARG A 368 11.44 17.43 8.09
CA ARG A 368 12.02 17.56 9.44
C ARG A 368 13.42 16.93 9.57
N ILE A 369 13.89 16.20 8.55
CA ILE A 369 15.17 15.50 8.58
C ILE A 369 16.28 16.44 8.08
N LYS A 370 17.23 16.75 8.97
CA LYS A 370 18.29 17.75 8.72
C LYS A 370 19.65 17.15 8.36
N THR A 371 19.87 15.85 8.57
CA THR A 371 21.16 15.18 8.36
C THR A 371 21.01 13.92 7.49
N VAL A 372 22.09 13.52 6.80
CA VAL A 372 22.11 12.35 5.89
C VAL A 372 21.96 11.04 6.66
N ASP A 373 22.50 10.93 7.87
CA ASP A 373 22.39 9.72 8.71
C ASP A 373 20.98 9.54 9.27
N ASP A 374 20.33 10.63 9.73
CA ASP A 374 18.92 10.58 10.16
C ASP A 374 17.98 10.24 8.98
N TYR A 375 18.39 10.58 7.76
CA TYR A 375 17.64 10.27 6.54
C TYR A 375 17.70 8.78 6.22
N LEU A 376 18.88 8.15 6.27
CA LEU A 376 19.04 6.72 6.04
C LEU A 376 18.26 5.88 7.07
N ASP A 377 18.32 6.23 8.35
CA ASP A 377 17.55 5.58 9.42
C ASP A 377 16.03 5.75 9.20
N SER A 378 15.60 6.94 8.80
CA SER A 378 14.20 7.21 8.45
C SER A 378 13.75 6.39 7.26
N LEU A 379 14.60 6.20 6.24
CA LEU A 379 14.29 5.45 5.03
C LEU A 379 14.21 3.95 5.25
N GLU A 380 15.05 3.37 6.09
CA GLU A 380 14.86 1.97 6.50
C GLU A 380 13.53 1.80 7.22
N SER A 381 13.19 2.75 8.11
CA SER A 381 11.91 2.73 8.83
C SER A 381 10.70 2.94 7.91
N MET A 382 10.82 3.81 6.89
CA MET A 382 9.82 4.05 5.85
C MET A 382 9.70 2.84 4.91
N LYS A 383 10.82 2.20 4.55
CA LYS A 383 10.83 1.02 3.70
C LYS A 383 10.01 -0.09 4.37
N ILE A 384 10.19 -0.22 5.69
CA ILE A 384 9.47 -1.18 6.53
C ILE A 384 7.97 -0.83 6.62
N ASP A 385 7.60 0.43 6.76
CA ASP A 385 6.19 0.82 6.94
C ASP A 385 5.37 0.83 5.62
N ILE A 386 6.02 1.19 4.49
CA ILE A 386 5.37 1.34 3.17
C ILE A 386 5.37 0.04 2.36
N PHE A 387 6.46 -0.75 2.41
CA PHE A 387 6.66 -1.88 1.49
C PHE A 387 6.49 -3.26 2.12
N GLN A 388 6.27 -3.36 3.44
CA GLN A 388 5.88 -4.63 4.04
C GLN A 388 4.40 -4.93 3.79
N ASN A 389 4.08 -6.22 3.71
CA ASN A 389 2.69 -6.68 3.77
C ASN A 389 2.03 -6.07 5.00
N ARG A 390 0.75 -5.72 4.90
CA ARG A 390 0.00 -5.07 5.98
C ARG A 390 -0.96 -6.04 6.63
N ILE A 391 -1.08 -5.93 7.95
CA ILE A 391 -2.11 -6.59 8.75
C ILE A 391 -3.08 -5.51 9.25
N PHE A 392 -4.35 -5.90 9.34
CA PHE A 392 -5.41 -5.04 9.88
C PHE A 392 -5.83 -5.57 11.23
N VAL A 393 -5.60 -4.78 12.28
CA VAL A 393 -5.85 -5.14 13.68
C VAL A 393 -6.94 -4.21 14.22
N PHE A 394 -7.87 -4.75 14.97
CA PHE A 394 -9.04 -4.03 15.47
C PHE A 394 -8.83 -3.52 16.88
N THR A 395 -9.37 -2.34 17.18
CA THR A 395 -9.60 -1.89 18.55
C THR A 395 -10.82 -2.61 19.15
N PRO A 396 -10.98 -2.65 20.48
CA PRO A 396 -12.20 -3.18 21.11
C PRO A 396 -13.46 -2.42 20.71
N GLN A 397 -13.33 -1.18 20.25
CA GLN A 397 -14.41 -0.33 19.76
C GLN A 397 -14.77 -0.62 18.29
N GLY A 398 -13.97 -1.40 17.58
CA GLY A 398 -14.19 -1.80 16.19
C GLY A 398 -13.45 -0.95 15.15
N ASP A 399 -12.60 -0.02 15.57
CA ASP A 399 -11.76 0.76 14.66
C ASP A 399 -10.66 -0.13 14.06
N VAL A 400 -10.34 0.09 12.79
CA VAL A 400 -9.32 -0.68 12.07
C VAL A 400 -8.00 0.08 12.07
N ILE A 401 -6.98 -0.52 12.67
CA ILE A 401 -5.61 0.00 12.66
C ILE A 401 -4.79 -0.80 11.64
N ASP A 402 -4.18 -0.06 10.72
CA ASP A 402 -3.26 -0.60 9.73
C ASP A 402 -1.87 -0.75 10.38
N LEU A 403 -1.26 -1.94 10.32
CA LEU A 403 0.10 -2.22 10.81
C LEU A 403 0.92 -3.08 9.83
N PRO A 404 2.26 -3.02 9.85
CA PRO A 404 3.07 -3.91 9.03
C PRO A 404 3.01 -5.37 9.53
N ASP A 405 3.18 -6.33 8.64
CA ASP A 405 3.18 -7.76 8.94
C ASP A 405 4.27 -8.10 9.96
N GLY A 406 3.90 -8.82 11.01
CA GLY A 406 4.78 -9.07 12.15
C GLY A 406 4.90 -7.92 13.15
N ALA A 407 4.07 -6.87 13.05
CA ALA A 407 3.94 -5.85 14.10
C ALA A 407 3.47 -6.47 15.42
N THR A 408 3.80 -5.77 16.50
CA THR A 408 3.56 -6.21 17.88
C THR A 408 2.52 -5.34 18.58
N PRO A 409 1.97 -5.75 19.74
CA PRO A 409 1.09 -4.89 20.52
C PRO A 409 1.68 -3.52 20.87
N VAL A 410 3.00 -3.40 21.01
CA VAL A 410 3.67 -2.11 21.25
C VAL A 410 3.56 -1.21 20.00
N ASP A 411 3.74 -1.77 18.80
CA ASP A 411 3.52 -1.04 17.55
C ASP A 411 2.08 -0.54 17.43
N PHE A 412 1.10 -1.38 17.79
CA PHE A 412 -0.32 -1.02 17.82
C PHE A 412 -0.60 0.12 18.82
N ALA A 413 -0.04 0.05 20.02
CA ALA A 413 -0.19 1.08 21.05
C ALA A 413 0.31 2.46 20.59
N TYR A 414 1.49 2.51 19.95
CA TYR A 414 2.05 3.75 19.42
C TYR A 414 1.29 4.29 18.20
N ASN A 415 0.62 3.41 17.43
CA ASN A 415 -0.20 3.81 16.30
C ASN A 415 -1.52 4.45 16.76
N ILE A 416 -2.11 3.96 17.85
CA ILE A 416 -3.29 4.59 18.47
C ILE A 416 -2.94 5.99 18.99
N HIS A 417 -1.94 6.07 19.87
CA HIS A 417 -1.51 7.34 20.44
C HIS A 417 -0.15 7.20 21.13
N THR A 418 0.71 8.22 21.04
CA THR A 418 2.03 8.19 21.68
C THR A 418 1.96 7.92 23.18
N GLU A 419 0.98 8.51 23.89
CA GLU A 419 0.79 8.27 25.33
C GLU A 419 0.33 6.85 25.66
N VAL A 420 -0.46 6.21 24.79
CA VAL A 420 -0.87 4.80 24.96
C VAL A 420 0.35 3.90 24.80
N GLY A 421 1.20 4.16 23.80
CA GLY A 421 2.48 3.48 23.63
C GLY A 421 3.43 3.64 24.83
N LYS A 422 3.56 4.87 25.38
CA LYS A 422 4.41 5.15 26.55
C LYS A 422 3.93 4.45 27.82
N THR A 423 2.63 4.42 28.05
CA THR A 423 2.02 3.87 29.27
C THR A 423 1.70 2.37 29.17
N CYS A 424 1.92 1.75 28.01
CA CYS A 424 1.68 0.32 27.77
C CYS A 424 2.45 -0.57 28.77
N VAL A 425 1.74 -1.49 29.42
CA VAL A 425 2.32 -2.51 30.33
C VAL A 425 2.00 -3.93 29.90
N GLY A 426 0.95 -4.12 29.12
CA GLY A 426 0.55 -5.43 28.61
C GLY A 426 -0.46 -5.29 27.48
N ALA A 427 -0.81 -6.41 26.87
CA ALA A 427 -1.78 -6.44 25.80
C ALA A 427 -2.68 -7.68 25.90
N ARG A 428 -3.92 -7.52 25.43
CA ARG A 428 -4.88 -8.59 25.26
C ARG A 428 -5.22 -8.69 23.78
N VAL A 429 -5.10 -9.88 23.21
CA VAL A 429 -5.44 -10.15 21.81
C VAL A 429 -6.51 -11.23 21.77
N ASN A 430 -7.66 -10.93 21.16
CA ASN A 430 -8.84 -11.81 21.12
C ASN A 430 -9.21 -12.34 22.53
N ASP A 431 -9.32 -11.41 23.49
CA ASP A 431 -9.61 -11.66 24.92
C ASP A 431 -8.56 -12.48 25.70
N ARG A 432 -7.39 -12.76 25.11
CA ARG A 432 -6.29 -13.49 25.79
C ARG A 432 -5.11 -12.58 26.06
N ILE A 433 -4.55 -12.66 27.27
CA ILE A 433 -3.33 -11.92 27.61
C ILE A 433 -2.18 -12.50 26.78
N VAL A 434 -1.47 -11.63 26.07
CA VAL A 434 -0.32 -12.00 25.24
C VAL A 434 0.91 -11.20 25.67
N SER A 435 2.09 -11.73 25.35
CA SER A 435 3.33 -10.99 25.52
C SER A 435 3.42 -9.83 24.54
N LEU A 436 4.12 -8.76 24.92
CA LEU A 436 4.28 -7.55 24.11
C LEU A 436 5.12 -7.76 22.84
N ASP A 437 5.90 -8.84 22.75
CA ASP A 437 6.69 -9.25 21.58
C ASP A 437 5.92 -10.19 20.63
N SER A 438 4.70 -10.58 20.99
CA SER A 438 3.87 -11.43 20.15
C SER A 438 3.52 -10.75 18.83
N LYS A 439 3.52 -11.52 17.74
CA LYS A 439 3.14 -11.02 16.42
C LYS A 439 1.63 -10.96 16.29
N LEU A 440 1.12 -9.80 15.90
CA LEU A 440 -0.28 -9.61 15.58
C LEU A 440 -0.61 -10.22 14.21
N ALA A 441 -1.81 -10.76 14.06
CA ALA A 441 -2.35 -11.23 12.80
C ALA A 441 -3.48 -10.31 12.31
N SER A 442 -3.71 -10.29 11.00
CA SER A 442 -4.84 -9.54 10.46
C SER A 442 -6.16 -10.20 10.87
N GLY A 443 -7.06 -9.44 11.49
CA GLY A 443 -8.28 -9.97 12.08
C GLY A 443 -8.31 -9.89 13.61
N ASP A 444 -7.15 -9.73 14.24
CA ASP A 444 -7.04 -9.72 15.70
C ASP A 444 -7.68 -8.47 16.30
N VAL A 445 -8.39 -8.65 17.42
CA VAL A 445 -8.83 -7.55 18.28
C VAL A 445 -7.78 -7.35 19.36
N CYS A 446 -7.09 -6.21 19.34
CA CYS A 446 -6.03 -5.88 20.28
C CYS A 446 -6.47 -4.79 21.26
N GLU A 447 -6.37 -5.08 22.55
CA GLU A 447 -6.58 -4.13 23.64
C GLU A 447 -5.26 -3.91 24.38
N ILE A 448 -4.88 -2.65 24.55
CA ILE A 448 -3.67 -2.26 25.26
C ILE A 448 -4.00 -1.96 26.71
N ILE A 449 -3.25 -2.61 27.61
CA ILE A 449 -3.33 -2.36 29.05
C ILE A 449 -2.31 -1.28 29.37
N CYS A 450 -2.78 -0.12 29.82
CA CYS A 450 -1.96 1.03 30.18
C CYS A 450 -1.88 1.22 31.70
N ASP A 451 -0.70 1.57 32.20
CA ASP A 451 -0.49 2.04 33.57
C ASP A 451 -0.18 3.55 33.57
N LYS A 452 -1.05 4.34 34.19
CA LYS A 452 -0.93 5.79 34.29
C LYS A 452 0.32 6.24 35.09
N ASN A 453 0.88 5.37 35.93
CA ASN A 453 2.08 5.67 36.71
C ASN A 453 3.37 5.49 35.89
N ARG A 454 3.28 4.83 34.73
CA ARG A 454 4.43 4.58 33.87
C ARG A 454 4.75 5.81 33.04
N LYS A 455 5.86 6.46 33.38
CA LYS A 455 6.30 7.72 32.74
C LYS A 455 7.11 7.54 31.46
N SER A 456 7.49 6.31 31.10
CA SER A 456 8.44 6.06 30.01
C SER A 456 8.36 4.63 29.46
N PRO A 457 8.65 4.43 28.16
CA PRO A 457 8.74 3.11 27.55
C PRO A 457 9.98 2.32 28.01
N ASN A 458 9.95 1.01 27.79
CA ASN A 458 11.11 0.13 28.04
C ASN A 458 12.03 0.19 26.79
N PRO A 459 13.32 0.54 26.92
CA PRO A 459 14.27 0.51 25.81
C PRO A 459 14.38 -0.86 25.11
N ASP A 460 14.21 -1.96 25.84
CA ASP A 460 14.32 -3.33 25.29
C ASP A 460 13.30 -3.63 24.19
N TRP A 461 12.22 -2.83 24.12
CA TRP A 461 11.22 -2.97 23.07
C TRP A 461 11.80 -2.73 21.67
N LEU A 462 12.92 -2.00 21.55
CA LEU A 462 13.61 -1.76 20.28
C LEU A 462 14.01 -3.04 19.56
N ASP A 463 14.17 -4.16 20.27
CA ASP A 463 14.57 -5.44 19.70
C ASP A 463 13.46 -6.10 18.87
N PHE A 464 12.19 -5.87 19.23
CA PHE A 464 11.04 -6.53 18.60
C PHE A 464 10.08 -5.60 17.86
N VAL A 465 10.01 -4.31 18.20
CA VAL A 465 9.10 -3.37 17.51
C VAL A 465 9.43 -3.23 16.03
N LYS A 466 8.39 -3.21 15.19
CA LYS A 466 8.55 -3.18 13.74
C LYS A 466 8.37 -1.78 13.14
N THR A 467 7.48 -0.97 13.68
CA THR A 467 7.15 0.33 13.10
C THR A 467 8.25 1.36 13.35
N GLY A 468 8.48 2.24 12.37
CA GLY A 468 9.42 3.36 12.50
C GLY A 468 8.99 4.34 13.58
N ALA A 469 7.69 4.61 13.69
CA ALA A 469 7.11 5.51 14.70
C ALA A 469 7.40 5.02 16.12
N ALA A 470 7.13 3.74 16.43
CA ALA A 470 7.43 3.18 17.75
C ALA A 470 8.92 3.24 18.06
N ARG A 471 9.78 2.80 17.12
CA ARG A 471 11.25 2.86 17.29
C ARG A 471 11.76 4.27 17.55
N HIS A 472 11.27 5.25 16.79
CA HIS A 472 11.65 6.64 16.95
C HIS A 472 11.26 7.17 18.33
N HIS A 473 10.00 7.00 18.75
CA HIS A 473 9.54 7.48 20.06
C HIS A 473 10.28 6.81 21.22
N ILE A 474 10.55 5.50 21.14
CA ILE A 474 11.31 4.78 22.17
C ILE A 474 12.76 5.29 22.23
N ARG A 475 13.42 5.49 21.08
CA ARG A 475 14.80 6.02 21.03
C ARG A 475 14.91 7.44 21.59
N VAL A 476 13.99 8.34 21.24
CA VAL A 476 13.99 9.73 21.72
C VAL A 476 13.85 9.78 23.24
N GLU A 477 12.91 9.01 23.80
CA GLU A 477 12.68 8.98 25.25
C GLU A 477 13.84 8.33 26.00
N ALA A 478 14.45 7.28 25.42
CA ALA A 478 15.64 6.63 25.97
C ALA A 478 16.86 7.57 25.98
N LYS A 479 17.11 8.32 24.90
CA LYS A 479 18.17 9.34 24.83
C LYS A 479 17.93 10.48 25.82
N SER A 480 16.68 10.95 25.95
CA SER A 480 16.33 12.01 26.92
C SER A 480 16.60 11.58 28.36
N LYS A 481 16.35 10.31 28.71
CA LYS A 481 16.69 9.76 30.03
C LYS A 481 18.20 9.70 30.25
N LEU A 482 18.96 9.23 29.27
CA LEU A 482 20.41 9.12 29.39
C LEU A 482 21.05 10.51 29.61
N VAL A 483 20.61 11.51 28.84
CA VAL A 483 21.07 12.91 29.01
C VAL A 483 20.66 13.47 30.37
N LYS A 484 19.46 13.16 30.85
CA LYS A 484 19.00 13.61 32.18
C LYS A 484 19.79 12.94 33.31
N TRP A 485 20.06 11.65 33.20
CA TRP A 485 20.86 10.89 34.17
C TRP A 485 22.32 11.37 34.20
N VAL A 486 22.95 11.62 33.05
CA VAL A 486 24.30 12.19 32.97
C VAL A 486 24.35 13.58 33.63
N ARG A 487 23.37 14.45 33.37
CA ARG A 487 23.26 15.76 34.03
C ARG A 487 23.03 15.66 35.54
N GLU A 488 22.27 14.68 36.00
CA GLU A 488 22.04 14.43 37.43
C GLU A 488 23.33 13.91 38.12
N LEU A 489 24.15 13.11 37.42
CA LEU A 489 25.46 12.68 37.91
C LEU A 489 26.47 13.83 37.99
N GLU A 490 26.54 14.67 36.95
CA GLU A 490 27.40 15.88 36.96
C GLU A 490 27.02 16.85 38.09
N GLN A 491 25.72 16.96 38.41
CA GLN A 491 25.23 17.77 39.54
C GLN A 491 25.48 17.12 40.91
N ALA A 492 25.59 15.78 40.98
CA ALA A 492 25.92 15.05 42.19
C ALA A 492 27.42 15.12 42.51
N GLU A 493 28.29 15.10 41.49
CA GLU A 493 29.74 15.29 41.65
C GLU A 493 30.12 16.73 42.02
N GLY A 494 29.29 17.72 41.68
CA GLY A 494 29.51 19.14 42.02
C GLY A 494 29.16 19.56 43.45
N LYS A 495 28.75 18.66 44.35
CA LYS A 495 28.46 18.97 45.75
C LYS A 495 29.49 18.35 46.70
N GLU A 496 30.53 19.11 47.03
CA GLU A 496 31.43 18.78 48.15
C GLU A 496 30.65 18.78 49.49
N PRO A 497 30.91 17.83 50.40
CA PRO A 497 30.27 17.83 51.71
C PRO A 497 30.86 18.94 52.60
N GLN A 498 30.00 19.83 53.12
CA GLN A 498 30.41 20.87 54.07
C GLN A 498 30.88 20.25 55.40
N PRO A 499 31.96 20.78 56.03
CA PRO A 499 32.49 20.25 57.27
C PRO A 499 31.62 20.60 58.48
N VAL A 500 31.32 19.60 59.31
CA VAL A 500 30.56 19.73 60.56
C VAL A 500 31.43 20.45 61.60
N SER A 501 31.07 21.68 61.98
CA SER A 501 31.77 22.44 63.02
C SER A 501 31.31 22.03 64.43
N HIS A 502 32.16 21.33 65.19
CA HIS A 502 31.95 21.12 66.63
C HIS A 502 32.38 22.36 67.43
N LYS A 503 31.44 23.00 68.14
CA LYS A 503 31.73 23.95 69.24
C LYS A 503 31.84 23.18 70.57
N PRO A 504 32.83 23.45 71.43
CA PRO A 504 32.94 22.81 72.74
C PRO A 504 32.07 23.54 73.78
N ALA A 505 31.21 22.81 74.48
CA ALA A 505 30.46 23.30 75.64
C ALA A 505 31.11 22.80 76.93
N LYS A 506 31.35 23.73 77.86
CA LYS A 506 31.91 23.53 79.21
C LYS A 506 31.04 22.56 80.03
N ILE A 507 31.66 21.57 80.67
CA ILE A 507 31.02 20.73 81.70
C ILE A 507 31.50 21.23 83.07
N ALA A 508 30.57 21.72 83.87
CA ALA A 508 30.72 21.93 85.30
C ALA A 508 30.16 20.72 86.06
N GLU A 509 30.99 20.24 86.99
CA GLU A 509 30.73 19.52 88.25
C GLU A 509 29.65 18.40 88.40
N ARG A 510 30.15 17.33 89.03
CA ARG A 510 29.57 16.57 90.16
C ARG A 510 28.55 15.44 89.89
N ASP A 511 29.04 14.24 90.23
CA ASP A 511 28.41 13.29 91.17
C ASP A 511 27.05 12.66 90.80
N LYS A 512 27.05 11.36 90.46
CA LYS A 512 26.61 10.26 91.35
C LYS A 512 26.29 8.96 90.60
N LYS A 513 27.02 7.91 91.00
CA LYS A 513 26.52 6.62 91.51
C LYS A 513 25.49 5.80 90.70
N LYS A 514 25.92 4.54 90.47
CA LYS A 514 25.20 3.23 90.43
C LYS A 514 25.14 2.61 89.04
N ARG A 515 26.02 1.66 88.68
CA ARG A 515 26.01 0.21 89.02
C ARG A 515 24.66 -0.47 88.79
N LYS A 516 24.63 -1.34 87.78
CA LYS A 516 24.16 -2.75 87.77
C LYS A 516 23.93 -3.13 86.30
N ARG A 517 24.41 -4.23 85.76
CA ARG A 517 25.39 -5.24 86.18
C ARG A 517 25.80 -5.96 84.90
#